data_AF-A0A849KBV4-F1
#
_entry.id   AF-A0A849KBV4-F1
#
_cell.length_a   1.000
_cell.length_b   1.000
_cell.length_c   1.000
_cell.angle_alpha   90.00
_cell.angle_beta   90.00
_cell.angle_gamma   90.00
#
_symmetry.space_group_name_H-M   'P 1'
#
loop_
_entity.id
_entity.type
_entity.pdbx_description
1 polymer ?
#
loop_
_entity_poly.entity_id
_entity_poly.type
_entity_poly.pdbx_seq_one_letter_code
_entity_poly.pdbx_strand_id
1 'polypeptide(L)'
;MGETRRRVVEIVGIYHAEGSLLGEVRYALGRMRGTAHCALCDITHGALRRKRSWDAYVAGLGVPVRLLHLDEMPDDVASSVARAGSPVVLGRTPDDDLVTLLDADALEVLQGDVDAFAGALARALEAVAR
;
A
#
# COMPACT_ATOMS: atom_id res chain seq x y z
N MET A 1 19.55 3.78 -28.26
CA MET A 1 18.17 3.27 -28.11
C MET A 1 18.02 2.97 -26.63
N GLY A 2 17.42 3.90 -25.88
CA GLY A 2 17.52 3.95 -24.43
C GLY A 2 16.74 2.81 -23.79
N GLU A 3 17.39 2.04 -22.93
CA GLU A 3 16.74 1.15 -21.98
C GLU A 3 15.80 1.99 -21.11
N THR A 4 14.50 1.90 -21.36
CA THR A 4 13.49 2.37 -20.41
C THR A 4 13.62 1.48 -19.18
N ARG A 5 14.45 1.89 -18.21
CA ARG A 5 14.44 1.30 -16.87
C ARG A 5 12.98 1.27 -16.42
N ARG A 6 12.50 0.09 -15.99
CA ARG A 6 11.20 -0.05 -15.31
C ARG A 6 11.25 0.74 -14.00
N ARG A 7 11.06 2.04 -14.08
CA ARG A 7 10.95 2.90 -12.90
C ARG A 7 9.49 2.97 -12.51
N VAL A 8 9.22 3.11 -11.22
CA VAL A 8 7.87 3.37 -10.73
C VAL A 8 7.62 4.89 -10.79
N VAL A 9 6.49 5.28 -11.37
CA VAL A 9 6.05 6.69 -11.49
C VAL A 9 4.90 7.02 -10.54
N GLU A 10 4.19 6.03 -10.03
CA GLU A 10 3.17 6.16 -9.00
C GLU A 10 3.17 4.89 -8.12
N ILE A 11 2.99 5.06 -6.82
CA ILE A 11 2.74 3.96 -5.89
C ILE A 11 1.26 3.96 -5.54
N VAL A 12 0.61 2.80 -5.70
CA VAL A 12 -0.81 2.62 -5.38
C VAL A 12 -0.93 1.59 -4.25
N GLY A 13 -1.34 2.04 -3.07
CA GLY A 13 -1.65 1.17 -1.93
C GLY A 13 -3.15 0.85 -1.86
N ILE A 14 -3.47 -0.42 -1.73
CA ILE A 14 -4.85 -0.90 -1.64
C ILE A 14 -5.05 -1.51 -0.26
N TYR A 15 -5.98 -0.93 0.51
CA TYR A 15 -6.42 -1.48 1.77
C TYR A 15 -7.31 -2.69 1.56
N HIS A 16 -7.33 -3.61 2.53
CA HIS A 16 -8.32 -4.69 2.58
C HIS A 16 -9.57 -4.21 3.35
N ALA A 17 -10.23 -3.19 2.82
CA ALA A 17 -11.43 -2.61 3.38
C ALA A 17 -12.24 -1.90 2.27
N GLU A 18 -13.55 -1.74 2.49
CA GLU A 18 -14.45 -0.94 1.65
C GLU A 18 -14.80 0.38 2.35
N GLY A 19 -14.92 1.48 1.59
CA GLY A 19 -15.37 2.78 2.07
C GLY A 19 -14.39 3.53 2.97
N SER A 20 -14.76 4.76 3.37
CA SER A 20 -13.88 5.63 4.14
C SER A 20 -13.65 5.09 5.56
N LEU A 21 -12.37 4.92 5.94
CA LEU A 21 -11.86 4.76 7.31
C LEU A 21 -12.33 5.86 8.31
N LEU A 22 -13.24 6.76 7.91
CA LEU A 22 -13.89 7.79 8.71
C LEU A 22 -15.19 7.32 9.40
N GLY A 23 -15.64 6.09 9.18
CA GLY A 23 -16.73 5.48 9.95
C GLY A 23 -16.24 4.79 11.22
N GLU A 24 -15.98 5.56 12.27
CA GLU A 24 -15.57 5.09 13.60
C GLU A 24 -14.26 4.30 13.63
N VAL A 25 -13.24 5.00 14.07
CA VAL A 25 -12.13 4.43 14.83
C VAL A 25 -12.64 3.37 15.83
N ARG A 26 -12.61 2.11 15.41
CA ARG A 26 -12.64 0.94 16.27
C ARG A 26 -11.43 0.08 15.95
N TYR A 27 -10.26 0.62 16.26
CA TYR A 27 -9.10 -0.22 16.54
C TYR A 27 -9.23 -0.98 17.87
N ALA A 28 -10.46 -1.19 18.36
CA ALA A 28 -10.75 -1.88 19.60
C ALA A 28 -11.70 -3.05 19.32
N LEU A 29 -11.18 -4.26 19.54
CA LEU A 29 -11.85 -5.57 19.59
C LEU A 29 -12.21 -6.22 18.24
N GLY A 30 -11.18 -6.59 17.48
CA GLY A 30 -11.30 -7.48 16.31
C GLY A 30 -10.50 -8.78 16.38
N ARG A 31 -9.77 -9.10 17.47
CA ARG A 31 -9.19 -10.45 17.66
C ARG A 31 -10.24 -11.57 17.76
N MET A 32 -11.53 -11.22 17.69
CA MET A 32 -12.67 -12.14 17.76
C MET A 32 -13.85 -11.59 16.97
N ARG A 33 -13.79 -11.60 15.62
CA ARG A 33 -14.92 -11.79 14.67
C ARG A 33 -14.56 -11.29 13.26
N GLY A 34 -13.97 -12.17 12.45
CA GLY A 34 -14.24 -12.31 10.99
C GLY A 34 -14.05 -11.14 10.03
N THR A 35 -13.75 -9.91 10.46
CA THR A 35 -13.38 -8.81 9.58
C THR A 35 -11.88 -8.86 9.38
N ALA A 36 -11.45 -9.12 8.15
CA ALA A 36 -10.08 -9.41 7.77
C ALA A 36 -9.10 -8.30 8.23
N HIS A 37 -7.96 -8.74 8.77
CA HIS A 37 -6.86 -7.89 9.18
C HIS A 37 -6.30 -7.12 7.97
N CYS A 38 -5.96 -5.83 8.15
CA CYS A 38 -5.41 -4.99 7.10
C CYS A 38 -4.07 -4.39 7.55
N ALA A 39 -2.97 -5.08 7.27
CA ALA A 39 -1.62 -4.63 7.66
C ALA A 39 -1.25 -3.23 7.12
N LEU A 40 -1.70 -2.88 5.91
CA LEU A 40 -1.48 -1.53 5.36
C LEU A 40 -2.24 -0.45 6.15
N CYS A 41 -3.42 -0.79 6.70
CA CYS A 41 -4.16 0.10 7.58
C CYS A 41 -3.35 0.38 8.85
N ASP A 42 -2.71 -0.65 9.43
CA ASP A 42 -1.85 -0.51 10.61
C ASP A 42 -0.62 0.35 10.32
N ILE A 43 -0.02 0.24 9.14
CA ILE A 43 1.14 1.04 8.74
C ILE A 43 0.75 2.52 8.58
N THR A 44 -0.42 2.79 8.02
CA THR A 44 -0.85 4.15 7.64
C THR A 44 -1.55 4.88 8.79
N HIS A 45 -2.29 4.18 9.65
CA HIS A 45 -3.12 4.76 10.69
C HIS A 45 -2.66 4.35 12.10
N GLY A 46 -2.80 5.29 13.03
CA GLY A 46 -2.72 5.02 14.45
C GLY A 46 -4.13 4.88 15.03
N ALA A 47 -4.20 4.91 16.36
CA ALA A 47 -5.44 4.60 17.07
C ALA A 47 -6.63 5.52 16.75
N LEU A 48 -6.48 6.71 16.16
CA LEU A 48 -7.59 7.64 15.88
C LEU A 48 -7.50 8.34 14.52
N ARG A 49 -6.35 8.28 13.86
CA ARG A 49 -6.03 9.07 12.66
C ARG A 49 -4.81 8.50 11.97
N ARG A 50 -4.57 8.97 10.74
CA ARG A 50 -3.32 8.70 10.01
C ARG A 50 -2.10 9.09 10.84
N LYS A 51 -1.05 8.26 10.77
CA LYS A 51 0.21 8.50 11.49
C LYS A 51 0.92 9.71 10.88
N ARG A 52 1.43 10.59 11.75
CA ARG A 52 2.27 11.72 11.29
C ARG A 52 3.57 11.25 10.64
N SER A 53 4.12 10.12 11.09
CA SER A 53 5.30 9.49 10.47
C SER A 53 5.01 9.02 9.05
N TRP A 54 3.82 8.47 8.80
CA TRP A 54 3.38 8.12 7.45
C TRP A 54 3.30 9.36 6.55
N ASP A 55 2.66 10.43 7.01
CA ASP A 55 2.55 11.67 6.23
C ASP A 55 3.92 12.27 5.91
N ALA A 56 4.83 12.28 6.90
CA ALA A 56 6.21 12.76 6.71
C ALA A 56 7.00 11.89 5.71
N TYR A 57 6.83 10.56 5.78
CA TYR A 57 7.47 9.64 4.85
C TYR A 57 6.98 9.84 3.42
N VAL A 58 5.66 9.88 3.19
CA VAL A 58 5.07 10.10 1.86
C VAL A 58 5.49 11.45 1.27
N ALA A 59 5.54 12.51 2.09
CA ALA A 59 6.01 13.82 1.65
C ALA A 59 7.48 13.82 1.18
N GLY A 60 8.30 12.89 1.68
CA GLY A 60 9.71 12.75 1.31
C GLY A 60 9.99 11.79 0.15
N LEU A 61 9.01 11.03 -0.33
CA LEU A 61 9.24 9.89 -1.24
C LEU A 61 9.58 10.29 -2.68
N GLY A 62 9.22 11.51 -3.10
CA GLY A 62 9.48 12.02 -4.46
C GLY A 62 8.68 11.33 -5.58
N VAL A 63 7.87 10.32 -5.23
CA VAL A 63 6.94 9.60 -6.12
C VAL A 63 5.54 9.73 -5.51
N PRO A 64 4.50 10.06 -6.29
CA PRO A 64 3.15 10.17 -5.77
C PRO A 64 2.67 8.83 -5.20
N VAL A 65 1.99 8.91 -4.06
CA VAL A 65 1.36 7.77 -3.39
C VAL A 65 -0.15 7.97 -3.36
N ARG A 66 -0.87 7.02 -3.93
CA ARG A 66 -2.34 6.97 -3.91
C ARG A 66 -2.80 5.79 -3.07
N LEU A 67 -3.74 6.02 -2.17
CA LEU A 67 -4.29 4.99 -1.28
C LEU A 67 -5.78 4.82 -1.60
N LEU A 68 -6.22 3.58 -1.78
CA LEU A 68 -7.57 3.22 -2.19
C LEU A 68 -8.13 2.11 -1.31
N HIS A 69 -9.44 2.14 -1.13
CA HIS A 69 -10.24 1.00 -0.65
C HIS A 69 -10.62 0.10 -1.82
N LEU A 70 -11.12 -1.10 -1.52
CA LEU A 70 -11.46 -2.11 -2.52
C LEU A 70 -12.51 -1.60 -3.54
N ASP A 71 -13.47 -0.81 -3.07
CA ASP A 71 -14.55 -0.20 -3.84
C ASP A 71 -14.14 1.09 -4.58
N GLU A 72 -12.94 1.61 -4.33
CA GLU A 72 -12.39 2.82 -4.96
C GLU A 72 -11.41 2.50 -6.09
N MET A 73 -11.15 1.22 -6.34
CA MET A 73 -10.17 0.78 -7.34
C MET A 73 -10.68 1.04 -8.77
N PRO A 74 -9.88 1.69 -9.64
CA PRO A 74 -10.13 1.64 -11.08
C PRO A 74 -9.87 0.23 -11.63
N ASP A 75 -10.46 -0.08 -12.80
CA ASP A 75 -10.49 -1.44 -13.38
C ASP A 75 -9.10 -2.08 -13.58
N ASP A 76 -8.10 -1.28 -13.95
CA ASP A 76 -6.71 -1.69 -14.15
C ASP A 76 -6.05 -2.15 -12.84
N VAL A 77 -6.30 -1.39 -11.75
CA VAL A 77 -5.86 -1.72 -10.40
C VAL A 77 -6.60 -2.94 -9.88
N ALA A 78 -7.93 -2.98 -10.01
CA ALA A 78 -8.76 -4.10 -9.56
C ALA A 78 -8.32 -5.42 -10.20
N SER A 79 -8.03 -5.41 -11.50
CA SER A 79 -7.52 -6.59 -12.23
C SER A 79 -6.19 -7.09 -11.67
N SER A 80 -5.31 -6.19 -11.23
CA SER A 80 -4.01 -6.54 -10.65
C SER A 80 -4.17 -7.04 -9.21
N VAL A 81 -5.04 -6.42 -8.42
CA VAL A 81 -5.38 -6.86 -7.06
C VAL A 81 -6.05 -8.24 -7.06
N ALA A 82 -6.89 -8.55 -8.04
CA ALA A 82 -7.50 -9.88 -8.17
C ALA A 82 -6.46 -11.01 -8.33
N ARG A 83 -5.27 -10.71 -8.86
CA ARG A 83 -4.15 -11.66 -8.98
C ARG A 83 -3.25 -11.66 -7.75
N ALA A 84 -2.97 -10.49 -7.18
CA ALA A 84 -2.01 -10.31 -6.09
C ALA A 84 -2.62 -10.54 -4.68
N GLY A 85 -3.94 -10.41 -4.55
CA GLY A 85 -4.62 -10.31 -3.25
C GLY A 85 -4.56 -8.90 -2.67
N SER A 86 -5.19 -8.73 -1.51
CA SER A 86 -5.19 -7.48 -0.73
C SER A 86 -5.01 -7.79 0.77
N PRO A 87 -4.40 -6.88 1.57
CA PRO A 87 -3.88 -5.58 1.16
C PRO A 87 -2.62 -5.71 0.29
N VAL A 88 -2.35 -4.71 -0.54
CA VAL A 88 -1.21 -4.75 -1.48
C VAL A 88 -0.71 -3.35 -1.81
N VAL A 89 0.60 -3.23 -2.07
CA VAL A 89 1.22 -2.03 -2.63
C VAL A 89 1.72 -2.35 -4.03
N LEU A 90 1.23 -1.60 -5.01
CA LEU A 90 1.59 -1.70 -6.41
C LEU A 90 2.45 -0.51 -6.83
N GLY A 91 3.34 -0.74 -7.80
CA GLY A 91 4.04 0.30 -8.53
C GLY A 91 3.49 0.38 -9.95
N ARG A 92 3.17 1.59 -10.40
CA ARG A 92 2.82 1.89 -11.80
C ARG A 92 4.07 2.32 -12.56
N THR A 93 4.34 1.74 -13.72
CA THR A 93 5.46 2.13 -14.59
C THR A 93 5.05 3.25 -15.57
N PRO A 94 5.98 3.89 -16.31
CA PRO A 94 5.64 4.84 -17.36
C PRO A 94 4.75 4.26 -18.46
N ASP A 95 4.79 2.95 -18.66
CA ASP A 95 4.01 2.21 -19.66
C ASP A 95 2.63 1.77 -19.12
N ASP A 96 2.24 2.28 -17.95
CA ASP A 96 0.99 1.98 -17.22
C ASP A 96 0.90 0.53 -16.67
N ASP A 97 1.98 -0.24 -16.74
CA ASP A 97 2.03 -1.56 -16.13
C ASP A 97 2.03 -1.47 -14.60
N LEU A 98 1.27 -2.36 -13.96
CA LEU A 98 1.22 -2.52 -12.51
C LEU A 98 2.06 -3.72 -12.06
N VAL A 99 3.01 -3.46 -11.16
CA VAL A 99 3.85 -4.49 -10.53
C VAL A 99 3.60 -4.52 -9.03
N THR A 100 3.55 -5.72 -8.44
CA THR A 100 3.46 -5.87 -6.98
C THR A 100 4.79 -5.48 -6.34
N LEU A 101 4.77 -4.49 -5.45
CA LEU A 101 5.93 -4.08 -4.66
C LEU A 101 5.94 -4.78 -3.30
N LEU A 102 4.79 -4.80 -2.61
CA LEU A 102 4.60 -5.46 -1.31
C LEU A 102 3.23 -6.13 -1.30
N ASP A 103 3.21 -7.44 -1.08
CA ASP A 103 1.97 -8.22 -0.90
C ASP A 103 1.53 -8.24 0.58
N ALA A 104 0.43 -8.95 0.85
CA ALA A 104 -0.15 -9.03 2.19
C ALA A 104 0.84 -9.59 3.22
N ASP A 105 1.59 -10.65 2.87
CA ASP A 105 2.56 -11.28 3.77
C ASP A 105 3.73 -10.35 4.05
N ALA A 106 4.25 -9.67 3.02
CA ALA A 106 5.30 -8.68 3.16
C ALA A 106 4.87 -7.48 4.00
N LEU A 107 3.59 -7.09 3.98
CA LEU A 107 3.05 -6.01 4.80
C LEU A 107 2.84 -6.45 6.26
N GLU A 108 2.37 -7.68 6.47
CA GLU A 108 2.09 -8.24 7.80
C GLU A 108 3.36 -8.27 8.67
N VAL A 109 4.50 -8.70 8.11
CA VAL A 109 5.76 -8.79 8.86
C VAL A 109 6.32 -7.43 9.30
N LEU A 110 5.81 -6.31 8.76
CA LEU A 110 6.21 -4.96 9.15
C LEU A 110 5.53 -4.49 10.45
N GLN A 111 4.50 -5.21 10.91
CA GLN A 111 3.86 -4.99 12.21
C GLN A 111 3.38 -3.53 12.41
N GLY A 112 2.88 -2.90 11.34
CA GLY A 112 2.41 -1.52 11.38
C GLY A 112 3.50 -0.45 11.49
N ASP A 113 4.77 -0.80 11.36
CA ASP A 113 5.88 0.16 11.48
C ASP A 113 6.18 0.90 10.16
N VAL A 114 6.26 2.23 10.23
CA VAL A 114 6.45 3.08 9.04
C VAL A 114 7.89 3.03 8.53
N ASP A 115 8.88 2.90 9.41
CA ASP A 115 10.29 2.87 9.02
C ASP A 115 10.63 1.50 8.38
N ALA A 116 10.07 0.41 8.92
CA ALA A 116 10.13 -0.91 8.32
C ALA A 116 9.49 -0.92 6.93
N PHE A 117 8.32 -0.28 6.78
CA PHE A 117 7.68 -0.10 5.48
C PHE A 117 8.56 0.69 4.50
N ALA A 118 9.15 1.79 4.94
CA ALA A 118 10.04 2.60 4.12
C ALA A 118 11.23 1.77 3.59
N GLY A 119 11.86 0.99 4.46
CA GLY A 119 12.96 0.11 4.09
C GLY A 119 12.55 -1.04 3.16
N ALA A 120 11.34 -1.58 3.31
CA ALA A 120 10.82 -2.62 2.43
C ALA A 120 10.47 -2.07 1.04
N LEU A 121 9.79 -0.92 1.00
CA LEU A 121 9.42 -0.26 -0.26
C LEU A 121 10.64 0.16 -1.07
N ALA A 122 11.66 0.74 -0.43
CA ALA A 122 12.91 1.12 -1.10
C ALA A 122 13.57 -0.10 -1.79
N ARG A 123 13.65 -1.24 -1.09
CA ARG A 123 14.18 -2.49 -1.65
C ARG A 123 13.36 -3.00 -2.84
N ALA A 124 12.04 -2.92 -2.76
CA ALA A 124 11.15 -3.31 -3.85
C ALA A 124 11.33 -2.39 -5.08
N LEU A 125 11.41 -1.08 -4.88
CA LEU A 125 11.65 -0.11 -5.96
C LEU A 125 12.99 -0.34 -6.66
N GLU A 126 14.05 -0.64 -5.89
CA GLU A 126 15.35 -0.99 -6.47
C GLU A 126 15.30 -2.29 -7.28
N ALA A 127 14.52 -3.28 -6.85
CA ALA A 127 14.37 -4.55 -7.55
C ALA A 127 13.65 -4.40 -8.89
N VAL A 128 12.65 -3.51 -8.96
CA VAL A 128 11.91 -3.21 -10.20
C VAL A 128 12.74 -2.37 -11.18
N ALA A 129 13.62 -1.51 -10.67
CA ALA A 129 14.48 -0.64 -11.49
C ALA A 129 15.68 -1.35 -12.17
N ARG A 130 15.89 -2.62 -11.86
CA ARG A 130 16.93 -3.49 -12.46
C ARG A 130 16.40 -4.15 -13.72
#